data_AF-A0A7S1YN13-F1
#
_entry.id   AF-A0A7S1YN13-F1
#
_cell.length_a   1.000
_cell.length_b   1.000
_cell.length_c   1.000
_cell.angle_alpha   90.00
_cell.angle_beta   90.00
_cell.angle_gamma   90.00
#
_symmetry.space_group_name_H-M   'P 1'
#
loop_
_entity.id
_entity.type
_entity.pdbx_description
1 polymer ?
#
loop_
_entity_poly.entity_id
_entity_poly.type
_entity_poly.pdbx_seq_one_letter_code
_entity_poly.pdbx_strand_id
1 'polypeptide(L)'
;NGYELVNTATSMAANRLSFFYDFKGPSMTIDTACSSSLVALHYALQALQNEEIDRAVVAGLSLTLTPHLNASFNAFSMLSPTGRCYSFDTRANGYCRSEGVACVVLERGTKGYAVVAGTATNS
;
A
#
# COMPACT_ATOMS: atom_id res chain seq x y z
N ASN A 1 -15.04 7.49 22.20
CA ASN A 1 -16.44 7.63 21.69
C ASN A 1 -16.78 6.41 20.83
N GLY A 2 -18.03 5.94 20.76
CA GLY A 2 -18.39 4.66 20.12
C GLY A 2 -18.00 4.51 18.63
N TYR A 3 -17.76 5.63 17.95
CA TYR A 3 -17.36 5.67 16.53
C TYR A 3 -15.84 5.58 16.29
N GLU A 4 -15.00 5.62 17.32
CA GLU A 4 -13.53 5.59 17.13
C GLU A 4 -13.07 4.31 16.44
N LEU A 5 -13.58 3.15 16.86
CA LEU A 5 -13.25 1.85 16.28
C LEU A 5 -13.53 1.80 14.76
N VAL A 6 -14.66 2.35 14.31
CA VAL A 6 -15.03 2.36 12.88
C VAL A 6 -14.30 3.46 12.08
N ASN A 7 -13.60 4.39 12.75
CA ASN A 7 -12.82 5.44 12.12
C ASN A 7 -11.34 5.06 11.98
N THR A 8 -10.77 4.36 12.97
CA THR A 8 -9.31 4.21 13.09
C THR A 8 -8.80 2.78 12.91
N ALA A 9 -9.67 1.76 12.96
CA ALA A 9 -9.23 0.39 12.72
C ALA A 9 -8.63 0.25 11.32
N THR A 10 -7.52 -0.47 11.20
CA THR A 10 -6.79 -0.64 9.92
C THR A 10 -7.66 -1.26 8.83
N SER A 11 -8.57 -2.16 9.18
CA SER A 11 -9.58 -2.73 8.27
C SER A 11 -10.53 -1.69 7.67
N MET A 12 -10.75 -0.56 8.37
CA MET A 12 -11.63 0.50 7.89
C MET A 12 -11.04 1.26 6.70
N ALA A 13 -9.73 1.19 6.46
CA ALA A 13 -9.11 1.77 5.28
C ALA A 13 -9.70 1.18 3.98
N ALA A 14 -9.87 -0.14 3.91
CA ALA A 14 -10.53 -0.80 2.80
C ALA A 14 -12.06 -0.78 2.91
N ASN A 15 -12.60 -1.11 4.10
CA ASN A 15 -14.05 -1.27 4.28
C ASN A 15 -14.83 0.03 4.03
N ARG A 16 -14.25 1.20 4.31
CA ARG A 16 -14.91 2.49 4.02
C ARG A 16 -15.08 2.74 2.54
N LEU A 17 -14.08 2.38 1.72
CA LEU A 17 -14.19 2.48 0.27
C LEU A 17 -15.26 1.52 -0.24
N SER A 18 -15.24 0.27 0.22
CA SER A 18 -16.26 -0.72 -0.14
C SER A 18 -17.67 -0.28 0.26
N PHE A 19 -17.84 0.27 1.47
CA PHE A 19 -19.13 0.79 1.93
C PHE A 19 -19.60 1.98 1.09
N PHE A 20 -18.73 2.95 0.83
CA PHE A 20 -19.08 4.17 0.12
C PHE A 20 -19.47 3.91 -1.36
N TYR A 21 -18.73 3.03 -2.03
CA TYR A 21 -18.98 2.69 -3.45
C TYR A 21 -19.88 1.46 -3.63
N ASP A 22 -20.42 0.91 -2.55
CA ASP A 22 -21.24 -0.30 -2.54
C ASP A 22 -20.55 -1.55 -3.13
N PHE A 23 -19.22 -1.65 -3.02
CA PHE A 23 -18.49 -2.81 -3.48
C PHE A 23 -18.78 -4.05 -2.63
N LYS A 24 -19.17 -5.15 -3.28
CA LYS A 24 -19.56 -6.41 -2.63
C LYS A 24 -18.51 -7.51 -2.68
N GLY A 25 -17.39 -7.26 -3.36
CA GLY A 25 -16.24 -8.17 -3.39
C GLY A 25 -15.37 -8.11 -2.12
N PRO A 26 -14.21 -8.78 -2.13
CA PRO A 26 -13.26 -8.75 -1.01
C PRO A 26 -12.86 -7.32 -0.61
N SER A 27 -12.80 -7.08 0.69
CA SER A 27 -12.32 -5.81 1.27
C SER A 27 -11.28 -6.11 2.34
N MET A 28 -10.04 -5.74 2.08
CA MET A 28 -8.89 -6.17 2.89
C MET A 28 -7.84 -5.07 3.00
N THR A 29 -7.25 -4.96 4.18
CA THR A 29 -6.05 -4.17 4.43
C THR A 29 -4.88 -5.13 4.61
N ILE A 30 -3.78 -4.89 3.90
CA ILE A 30 -2.56 -5.69 3.97
C ILE A 30 -1.46 -4.86 4.60
N ASP A 31 -0.75 -5.46 5.56
CA ASP A 31 0.46 -4.89 6.16
C ASP A 31 1.61 -5.90 6.02
N THR A 32 2.53 -5.59 5.11
CA THR A 32 3.83 -6.25 4.93
C THR A 32 4.94 -5.19 4.94
N ALA A 33 4.78 -4.15 5.76
CA ALA A 33 5.66 -2.98 5.78
C ALA A 33 5.78 -2.30 4.39
N CYS A 34 7.00 -2.07 3.89
CA CYS A 34 7.25 -1.28 2.67
C CYS A 34 6.67 -1.90 1.39
N SER A 35 6.40 -3.21 1.36
CA SER A 35 5.84 -3.91 0.19
C SER A 35 4.31 -3.96 0.17
N SER A 36 3.63 -3.45 1.19
CA SER A 36 2.18 -3.63 1.40
C SER A 36 1.32 -3.35 0.17
N SER A 37 1.56 -2.25 -0.53
CA SER A 37 0.77 -1.89 -1.72
C SER A 37 1.01 -2.82 -2.91
N LEU A 38 2.23 -3.31 -3.10
CA LEU A 38 2.56 -4.27 -4.15
C LEU A 38 2.04 -5.67 -3.83
N VAL A 39 2.04 -6.06 -2.56
CA VAL A 39 1.41 -7.31 -2.11
C VAL A 39 -0.11 -7.23 -2.27
N ALA A 40 -0.74 -6.09 -1.96
CA ALA A 40 -2.16 -5.88 -2.25
C ALA A 40 -2.49 -5.97 -3.74
N LEU A 41 -1.62 -5.41 -4.58
CA LEU A 41 -1.73 -5.54 -6.04
C LEU A 41 -1.61 -7.00 -6.47
N HIS A 42 -0.68 -7.76 -5.90
CA HIS A 42 -0.55 -9.20 -6.15
C HIS A 42 -1.84 -9.97 -5.83
N TYR A 43 -2.42 -9.79 -4.64
CA TYR A 43 -3.67 -10.47 -4.28
C TYR A 43 -4.85 -10.07 -5.17
N ALA A 44 -4.97 -8.79 -5.53
CA ALA A 44 -6.00 -8.34 -6.45
C ALA A 44 -5.86 -8.97 -7.84
N LEU A 45 -4.63 -9.12 -8.35
CA LEU A 45 -4.38 -9.81 -9.61
C LEU A 45 -4.70 -11.29 -9.54
N GLN A 46 -4.35 -11.98 -8.45
CA GLN A 46 -4.71 -13.39 -8.26
C GLN A 46 -6.24 -13.57 -8.28
N ALA A 47 -6.99 -12.73 -7.56
CA ALA A 47 -8.45 -12.77 -7.55
C ALA A 47 -9.06 -12.47 -8.93
N LEU A 48 -8.49 -11.51 -9.67
CA LEU A 48 -8.91 -11.22 -11.05
C LEU A 48 -8.62 -12.41 -11.98
N GLN A 49 -7.44 -13.01 -11.89
CA GLN A 49 -7.02 -14.14 -12.73
C GLN A 49 -7.81 -15.42 -12.45
N ASN A 50 -8.19 -15.64 -11.19
CA ASN A 50 -9.04 -16.74 -10.76
C ASN A 50 -10.54 -16.49 -11.01
N GLU A 51 -10.90 -15.37 -11.63
CA GLU A 51 -12.29 -14.98 -11.89
C GLU A 51 -13.16 -14.83 -10.62
N GLU A 52 -12.54 -14.54 -9.48
CA GLU A 52 -13.24 -14.28 -8.21
C GLU A 52 -13.88 -12.87 -8.19
N ILE A 53 -13.30 -11.93 -8.94
CA ILE A 53 -13.77 -10.55 -9.12
C ILE A 53 -13.53 -10.10 -10.56
N ASP A 54 -14.25 -9.08 -11.03
CA ASP A 54 -14.08 -8.52 -12.39
C ASP A 54 -13.24 -7.24 -12.42
N ARG A 55 -13.26 -6.50 -11.31
CA ARG A 55 -12.51 -5.26 -11.10
C ARG A 55 -12.00 -5.21 -9.68
N ALA A 56 -10.86 -4.56 -9.47
CA ALA A 56 -10.30 -4.31 -8.16
C ALA A 56 -9.88 -2.86 -8.00
N VAL A 57 -10.03 -2.32 -6.79
CA VAL A 57 -9.41 -1.06 -6.38
C VAL A 57 -8.25 -1.41 -5.47
N VAL A 58 -7.03 -1.02 -5.84
CA VAL A 58 -5.83 -1.24 -5.03
C VAL A 58 -5.28 0.11 -4.63
N ALA A 59 -5.18 0.35 -3.33
CA ALA A 59 -4.64 1.57 -2.77
C ALA A 59 -3.43 1.29 -1.87
N GLY A 60 -2.45 2.19 -1.92
CA GLY A 60 -1.31 2.24 -1.02
C GLY A 60 -1.27 3.60 -0.33
N LEU A 61 -1.07 3.60 0.99
CA LEU A 61 -0.97 4.83 1.77
C LEU A 61 0.15 4.73 2.80
N SER A 62 0.82 5.85 3.03
CA SER A 62 1.82 6.02 4.09
C SER A 62 1.68 7.43 4.64
N LEU A 63 1.42 7.53 5.95
CA LEU A 63 1.32 8.80 6.68
C LEU A 63 2.20 8.73 7.94
N THR A 64 2.81 9.85 8.28
CA THR A 64 3.71 10.10 9.39
C THR A 64 2.99 10.99 10.39
N LEU A 65 2.06 10.41 11.12
CA LEU A 65 1.22 11.16 12.06
C LEU A 65 1.90 11.46 13.39
N THR A 66 2.99 10.74 13.71
CA THR A 66 3.73 10.91 14.96
C THR A 66 5.24 10.82 14.72
N PRO A 67 6.06 11.48 15.57
CA PRO A 67 7.51 11.41 15.47
C PRO A 67 8.11 10.08 15.98
N HIS A 68 7.33 9.26 16.69
CA HIS A 68 7.84 8.06 17.36
C HIS A 68 8.43 7.04 16.37
N LEU A 69 7.74 6.78 15.26
CA LEU A 69 8.23 5.89 14.21
C LEU A 69 9.53 6.40 13.58
N ASN A 70 9.65 7.71 13.35
CA ASN A 70 10.89 8.31 12.84
C ASN A 70 12.06 8.11 13.81
N ALA A 71 11.82 8.30 15.11
CA ALA A 71 12.84 8.09 16.13
C ALA A 71 13.32 6.63 16.16
N SER A 72 12.40 5.67 16.06
CA SER A 72 12.73 4.24 15.95
C SER A 72 13.55 3.93 14.70
N PHE A 73 13.13 4.39 13.51
CA PHE A 73 13.89 4.19 12.28
C PHE A 73 15.30 4.81 12.32
N ASN A 74 15.44 5.98 12.98
CA ASN A 74 16.73 6.61 13.18
C ASN A 74 17.62 5.81 14.15
N ALA A 75 17.06 5.24 15.22
CA ALA A 75 17.79 4.37 16.15
C ALA A 75 18.33 3.11 15.46
N PHE A 76 17.64 2.60 14.44
CA PHE A 76 18.11 1.50 13.59
C PHE A 76 19.03 1.96 12.44
N SER A 77 19.46 3.23 12.41
CA SER A 77 20.31 3.79 11.34
C SER A 77 19.75 3.61 9.93
N MET A 78 18.42 3.57 9.79
CA MET A 78 17.76 3.39 8.49
C MET A 78 17.56 4.72 7.74
N LEU A 79 17.54 5.85 8.46
CA LEU A 79 17.26 7.16 7.88
C LEU A 79 18.54 7.90 7.47
N SER A 80 18.52 8.51 6.28
CA SER A 80 19.59 9.42 5.85
C SER A 80 19.59 10.68 6.72
N PRO A 81 20.73 11.10 7.31
CA PRO A 81 20.84 12.36 8.06
C PRO A 81 20.56 13.60 7.22
N THR A 82 20.74 13.51 5.89
CA THR A 82 20.48 14.61 4.95
C THR A 82 19.03 14.64 4.41
N GLY A 83 18.17 13.72 4.87
CA GLY A 83 16.79 13.61 4.40
C GLY A 83 16.65 13.32 2.89
N ARG A 84 17.61 12.61 2.27
CA ARG A 84 17.58 12.29 0.84
C ARG A 84 17.87 10.81 0.61
N CYS A 85 17.21 10.23 -0.39
CA CYS A 85 17.58 8.93 -0.92
C CYS A 85 18.62 9.12 -2.03
N TYR A 86 19.86 8.67 -1.81
CA TYR A 86 20.91 8.67 -2.82
C TYR A 86 20.93 7.32 -3.56
N SER A 87 19.86 7.01 -4.28
CA SER A 87 19.70 5.72 -4.97
C SER A 87 20.85 5.48 -5.95
N PHE A 88 21.57 4.37 -5.74
CA PHE A 88 22.71 3.93 -6.58
C PHE A 88 23.93 4.87 -6.60
N ASP A 89 24.03 5.80 -5.64
CA ASP A 89 25.13 6.76 -5.52
C ASP A 89 26.03 6.41 -4.32
N THR A 90 27.32 6.73 -4.39
CA THR A 90 28.31 6.43 -3.34
C THR A 90 28.03 7.11 -2.00
N ARG A 91 27.19 8.16 -1.99
CA ARG A 91 26.75 8.88 -0.80
C ARG A 91 25.60 8.20 -0.06
N ALA A 92 25.09 7.05 -0.54
CA ALA A 92 23.99 6.32 0.07
C ALA A 92 24.25 6.03 1.56
N ASN A 93 23.41 6.60 2.43
CA ASN A 93 23.56 6.59 3.88
C ASN A 93 22.22 6.41 4.62
N GLY A 94 21.27 5.72 3.99
CA GLY A 94 19.90 5.53 4.46
C GLY A 94 18.86 6.07 3.49
N TYR A 95 17.58 5.88 3.81
CA TYR A 95 16.46 6.41 3.01
C TYR A 95 15.81 7.62 3.69
N CYS A 96 15.04 8.39 2.93
CA CYS A 96 14.18 9.45 3.45
C CYS A 96 12.74 8.96 3.48
N ARG A 97 12.05 9.17 4.60
CA ARG A 97 10.62 8.86 4.69
C ARG A 97 9.81 9.89 3.91
N SER A 98 8.80 9.39 3.22
CA SER A 98 7.82 10.20 2.51
C SER A 98 6.41 9.76 2.88
N GLU A 99 5.47 10.66 2.66
CA GLU A 99 4.05 10.40 2.77
C GLU A 99 3.43 10.36 1.39
N GLY A 100 2.32 9.66 1.26
CA GLY A 100 1.60 9.61 0.00
C GLY A 100 0.44 8.65 0.04
N VAL A 101 -0.53 8.91 -0.81
CA VAL A 101 -1.64 8.01 -1.10
C VAL A 101 -1.69 7.83 -2.62
N ALA A 102 -1.74 6.58 -3.07
CA ALA A 102 -1.89 6.22 -4.47
C ALA A 102 -2.97 5.15 -4.59
N CYS A 103 -3.71 5.18 -5.68
CA CYS A 103 -4.78 4.24 -5.97
C CYS A 103 -4.79 3.91 -7.46
N VAL A 104 -5.02 2.64 -7.78
CA VAL A 104 -5.19 2.14 -9.15
C VAL A 104 -6.44 1.27 -9.22
N VAL A 105 -7.08 1.28 -10.39
CA VAL A 105 -8.18 0.37 -10.72
C VAL A 105 -7.64 -0.68 -11.68
N LEU A 106 -7.91 -1.94 -11.37
CA LEU A 106 -7.54 -3.09 -12.17
C LEU A 106 -8.79 -3.72 -12.76
N GLU A 107 -8.68 -4.19 -13.99
CA GLU A 107 -9.69 -5.00 -14.68
C GLU A 107 -8.98 -6.04 -15.56
N ARG A 108 -9.64 -7.16 -15.87
CA ARG A 108 -9.11 -8.11 -16.86
C ARG A 108 -9.16 -7.49 -18.25
N GLY A 109 -8.02 -7.44 -18.93
CA GLY A 109 -7.94 -6.97 -20.32
C GLY A 109 -6.58 -6.39 -20.69
N THR A 110 -6.48 -5.84 -21.89
CA THR A 110 -5.26 -5.23 -22.45
C THR A 110 -5.39 -3.72 -22.69
N LYS A 111 -6.56 -3.15 -22.38
CA LYS A 111 -6.83 -1.71 -22.49
C LYS A 111 -6.54 -1.05 -21.14
N GLY A 112 -5.91 0.12 -21.16
CA GLY A 112 -5.58 0.89 -19.96
C GLY A 112 -4.23 1.61 -20.08
N TYR A 113 -3.74 2.15 -18.96
CA TYR A 113 -2.44 2.83 -18.91
C TYR A 113 -1.25 1.87 -19.06
N ALA A 114 -1.38 0.65 -18.54
CA ALA A 114 -0.37 -0.40 -18.62
C ALA A 114 -1.03 -1.78 -18.43
N VAL A 115 -0.33 -2.84 -18.85
CA VAL A 115 -0.73 -4.23 -18.62
C VAL A 115 0.24 -4.85 -17.62
N VAL A 116 -0.27 -5.44 -16.55
CA VAL A 116 0.57 -6.18 -15.59
C VAL A 116 0.77 -7.59 -16.12
N ALA A 117 1.99 -7.90 -16.57
CA ALA A 117 2.32 -9.20 -17.14
C ALA A 117 2.35 -10.33 -16.10
N GLY A 118 2.60 -10.01 -14.82
CA GLY A 118 2.62 -10.98 -13.73
C GLY A 118 3.14 -10.37 -12.43
N THR A 119 2.92 -11.06 -11.32
CA THR A 119 3.45 -10.70 -10.00
C THR A 119 3.82 -11.96 -9.21
N ALA A 120 4.73 -11.81 -8.25
CA ALA A 120 5.12 -12.87 -7.33
C ALA A 120 5.56 -12.27 -5.99
N THR A 121 5.39 -13.03 -4.91
CA THR A 121 5.84 -12.69 -3.57
C THR A 121 6.62 -13.89 -2.98
N ASN A 122 7.63 -13.60 -2.14
CA ASN A 122 8.39 -14.60 -1.39
C ASN A 122 8.72 -14.05 0.00
N SER A 123 9.44 -14.82 0.82
CA SER A 123 9.81 -14.48 2.21
C SER A 123 11.24 -14.90 2.52
#